data_AF-A0A7W6K7S8-F1
#
_entry.id   AF-A0A7W6K7S8-F1
#
_cell.length_a   1.000
_cell.length_b   1.000
_cell.length_c   1.000
_cell.angle_alpha   90.00
_cell.angle_beta   90.00
_cell.angle_gamma   90.00
#
_symmetry.space_group_name_H-M   'P 1'
#
loop_
_entity.id
_entity.type
_entity.pdbx_description
1 polymer ?
#
loop_
_entity_poly.entity_id
_entity_poly.type
_entity_poly.pdbx_seq_one_letter_code
_entity_poly.pdbx_strand_id
1 'polypeptide(L)'
;MKRLQFVWVFILSLTALNTYAQTTYTGCVIYQHNTGLPRTSDPIYTDVAGGSGSCNGYTVTFYSSTTNSKSLDSYCSITPPLANASSESAGNGDPNYRNCSVNGQCGIIRTVTVTECPIDDSAIMLFAACTVLALGFIKMPVKFGA
;
A
#
# COMPACT_ATOMS: atom_id res chain seq x y z
N MET A 1 -20.54 -4.54 37.04
CA MET A 1 -19.31 -5.02 36.35
C MET A 1 -19.56 -5.45 34.88
N LYS A 2 -20.62 -6.20 34.54
CA LYS A 2 -20.92 -6.65 33.15
C LYS A 2 -21.09 -5.54 32.09
N ARG A 3 -21.55 -4.34 32.46
CA ARG A 3 -21.70 -3.20 31.53
C ARG A 3 -20.37 -2.59 31.10
N LEU A 4 -19.33 -2.68 31.94
CA LEU A 4 -18.01 -2.13 31.64
C LEU A 4 -17.27 -3.01 30.60
N GLN A 5 -17.43 -4.33 30.65
CA GLN A 5 -16.84 -5.26 29.67
C GLN A 5 -17.41 -5.08 28.26
N PHE A 6 -18.71 -4.83 28.11
CA PHE A 6 -19.31 -4.55 26.79
C PHE A 6 -18.77 -3.27 26.17
N VAL A 7 -18.53 -2.23 26.99
CA VAL A 7 -17.93 -0.97 26.53
C VAL A 7 -16.49 -1.19 26.07
N TRP A 8 -15.70 -1.99 26.80
CA TRP A 8 -14.32 -2.31 26.40
C TRP A 8 -14.24 -3.14 25.11
N VAL A 9 -15.13 -4.12 24.92
CA VAL A 9 -15.20 -4.90 23.66
C VAL A 9 -15.66 -4.03 22.49
N PHE A 10 -16.60 -3.12 22.72
CA PHE A 10 -17.06 -2.19 21.69
C PHE A 10 -15.95 -1.20 21.31
N ILE A 11 -15.22 -0.64 22.27
CA ILE A 11 -14.07 0.23 22.04
C ILE A 11 -12.96 -0.52 21.28
N LEU A 12 -12.63 -1.76 21.66
CA LEU A 12 -11.66 -2.61 20.96
C LEU A 12 -12.08 -2.89 19.50
N SER A 13 -13.37 -3.12 19.27
CA SER A 13 -13.90 -3.31 17.90
C SER A 13 -13.83 -2.03 17.07
N LEU A 14 -14.12 -0.86 17.67
CA LEU A 14 -14.02 0.45 17.02
C LEU A 14 -12.58 0.83 16.69
N THR A 15 -11.61 0.44 17.53
CA THR A 15 -10.18 0.67 17.27
C THR A 15 -9.64 -0.25 16.18
N ALA A 16 -10.18 -1.47 16.03
CA ALA A 16 -9.80 -2.39 14.96
C ALA A 16 -10.30 -1.93 13.58
N LEU A 17 -11.37 -1.14 13.52
CA LEU A 17 -12.03 -0.72 12.27
C LEU A 17 -11.39 0.49 11.58
N ASN A 18 -10.49 1.24 12.23
CA ASN A 18 -10.15 2.61 11.79
C ASN A 18 -8.67 2.90 11.51
N THR A 19 -7.80 1.91 11.39
CA THR A 19 -6.40 2.17 11.04
C THR A 19 -6.09 1.83 9.58
N TYR A 20 -6.61 2.65 8.67
CA TYR A 20 -6.03 2.73 7.32
C TYR A 20 -4.65 3.38 7.44
N ALA A 21 -3.60 2.56 7.42
CA ALA A 21 -2.24 3.06 7.42
C ALA A 21 -1.95 3.68 6.05
N GLN A 22 -1.97 5.02 5.99
CA GLN A 22 -1.41 5.74 4.85
C GLN A 22 0.11 5.71 4.98
N THR A 23 0.80 5.28 3.92
CA THR A 23 2.25 5.26 3.88
C THR A 23 2.72 6.07 2.69
N THR A 24 3.68 6.96 2.91
CA THR A 24 4.29 7.75 1.84
C THR A 24 5.64 7.16 1.47
N TYR A 25 5.82 6.90 0.18
CA TYR A 25 7.06 6.42 -0.40
C TYR A 25 7.61 7.49 -1.35
N THR A 26 8.90 7.76 -1.27
CA THR A 26 9.62 8.55 -2.27
C THR A 26 10.63 7.63 -2.94
N GLY A 27 10.45 7.39 -4.23
CA GLY A 27 11.27 6.40 -4.92
C GLY A 27 11.01 6.34 -6.42
N CYS A 28 11.71 5.42 -7.08
CA CYS A 28 11.57 5.14 -8.49
C CYS A 28 10.31 4.31 -8.77
N VAL A 29 9.41 4.85 -9.58
CA VAL A 29 8.25 4.14 -10.13
C VAL A 29 8.55 3.76 -11.57
N ILE A 30 8.46 2.48 -11.91
CA ILE A 30 8.76 2.00 -13.26
C ILE A 30 7.59 2.28 -14.19
N TYR A 31 7.90 2.82 -15.37
CA TYR A 31 6.93 3.11 -16.42
C TYR A 31 7.20 2.23 -17.63
N GLN A 32 6.14 1.75 -18.27
CA GLN A 32 6.24 0.99 -19.51
C GLN A 32 6.89 1.85 -20.61
N HIS A 33 7.80 1.24 -21.37
CA HIS A 33 8.62 1.93 -22.37
C HIS A 33 7.78 2.51 -23.53
N ASN A 34 6.66 1.86 -23.89
CA ASN A 34 5.91 2.18 -25.11
C ASN A 34 4.56 2.89 -24.87
N THR A 35 4.02 2.80 -23.66
CA THR A 35 2.69 3.35 -23.35
C THR A 35 2.76 4.57 -22.45
N GLY A 36 3.91 4.81 -21.79
CA GLY A 36 4.07 5.87 -20.81
C GLY A 36 3.25 5.66 -19.53
N LEU A 37 2.60 4.50 -19.38
CA LEU A 37 1.81 4.10 -18.22
C LEU A 37 2.70 3.51 -17.11
N PRO A 38 2.34 3.67 -15.83
CA PRO A 38 3.04 3.03 -14.73
C PRO A 38 2.89 1.49 -14.83
N ARG A 39 3.93 0.77 -14.44
CA ARG A 39 3.88 -0.69 -14.34
C ARG A 39 3.33 -1.07 -12.95
N THR A 40 2.04 -1.37 -12.89
CA THR A 40 1.34 -1.62 -11.62
C THR A 40 1.74 -2.92 -10.93
N SER A 41 2.35 -3.86 -11.66
CA SER A 41 2.90 -5.11 -11.10
C SER A 41 4.24 -4.93 -10.37
N ASP A 42 4.82 -3.74 -10.45
CA ASP A 42 6.05 -3.41 -9.74
C ASP A 42 5.76 -2.70 -8.44
N PRO A 43 6.72 -2.73 -7.50
CA PRO A 43 6.72 -1.87 -6.32
C PRO A 43 7.33 -0.49 -6.63
N ILE A 44 7.33 0.37 -5.62
CA ILE A 44 8.08 1.64 -5.60
C ILE A 44 9.48 1.35 -5.03
N TYR A 45 10.53 1.59 -5.80
CA TYR A 45 11.91 1.32 -5.37
C TYR A 45 12.47 2.52 -4.61
N THR A 46 12.72 2.37 -3.32
CA THR A 46 13.11 3.48 -2.43
C THR A 46 14.63 3.60 -2.24
N ASP A 47 15.36 2.50 -2.44
CA ASP A 47 16.77 2.44 -2.10
C ASP A 47 17.64 2.80 -3.31
N VAL A 48 18.51 3.79 -3.15
CA VAL A 48 19.43 4.23 -4.20
C VAL A 48 20.63 3.28 -4.23
N ALA A 49 20.91 2.67 -5.37
CA ALA A 49 22.05 1.76 -5.56
C ALA A 49 23.37 2.52 -5.78
N GLY A 50 23.29 3.80 -6.16
CA GLY A 50 24.44 4.63 -6.52
C GLY A 50 24.80 4.53 -8.00
N GLY A 51 25.45 5.57 -8.51
CA GLY A 51 25.80 5.70 -9.92
C GLY A 51 24.68 6.30 -10.79
N SER A 52 25.00 6.47 -12.07
CA SER A 52 24.08 7.02 -13.07
C SER A 52 24.19 6.27 -14.40
N GLY A 53 23.12 6.33 -15.18
CA GLY A 53 23.04 5.74 -16.51
C GLY A 53 22.24 6.61 -17.46
N SER A 54 21.76 5.99 -18.54
CA SER A 54 20.86 6.65 -19.49
C SER A 54 19.59 5.83 -19.72
N CYS A 55 18.45 6.53 -19.75
CA CYS A 55 17.15 6.01 -20.18
C CYS A 55 16.49 7.02 -21.10
N ASN A 56 16.08 6.60 -22.29
CA ASN A 56 15.43 7.47 -23.28
C ASN A 56 16.22 8.77 -23.56
N GLY A 57 17.56 8.71 -23.52
CA GLY A 57 18.42 9.89 -23.72
C GLY A 57 18.55 10.81 -22.50
N TYR A 58 17.91 10.48 -21.37
CA TYR A 58 18.04 11.21 -20.11
C TYR A 58 19.03 10.52 -19.17
N THR A 59 19.80 11.31 -18.43
CA THR A 59 20.60 10.79 -17.32
C THR A 59 19.68 10.32 -16.19
N VAL A 60 19.92 9.11 -15.70
CA VAL A 60 19.10 8.50 -14.64
C VAL A 60 19.94 8.07 -13.46
N THR A 61 19.35 8.10 -12.27
CA THR A 61 19.94 7.54 -11.05
C THR A 61 19.57 6.06 -10.91
N PHE A 62 20.52 5.22 -10.51
CA PHE A 62 20.23 3.81 -10.27
C PHE A 62 19.65 3.55 -8.89
N TYR A 63 18.59 2.76 -8.87
CA TYR A 63 17.92 2.27 -7.67
C TYR A 63 18.13 0.77 -7.54
N SER A 64 18.19 0.31 -6.30
CA SER A 64 18.24 -1.10 -5.96
C SER A 64 16.93 -1.78 -6.34
N SER A 65 17.01 -3.05 -6.72
CA SER A 65 15.81 -3.89 -6.91
C SER A 65 15.21 -4.37 -5.59
N THR A 66 15.94 -4.21 -4.48
CA THR A 66 15.39 -4.45 -3.13
C THR A 66 14.44 -3.31 -2.79
N THR A 67 13.25 -3.66 -2.31
CA THR A 67 12.22 -2.68 -1.96
C THR A 67 11.47 -3.11 -0.70
N ASN A 68 11.00 -2.11 0.04
CA ASN A 68 10.15 -2.29 1.22
C ASN A 68 8.66 -2.06 0.90
N SER A 69 8.32 -1.69 -0.34
CA SER A 69 6.94 -1.51 -0.77
C SER A 69 6.44 -2.76 -1.53
N LYS A 70 5.11 -2.90 -1.57
CA LYS A 70 4.42 -3.95 -2.32
C LYS A 70 4.18 -3.47 -3.75
N SER A 71 3.76 -4.41 -4.60
CA SER A 71 3.30 -4.09 -5.95
C SER A 71 2.20 -3.03 -5.93
N LEU A 72 2.23 -2.09 -6.87
CA LEU A 72 1.31 -0.95 -6.89
C LEU A 72 -0.17 -1.38 -6.98
N ASP A 73 -0.46 -2.47 -7.69
CA ASP A 73 -1.81 -3.05 -7.81
C ASP A 73 -2.37 -3.64 -6.50
N SER A 74 -1.54 -3.80 -5.46
CA SER A 74 -1.99 -4.27 -4.14
C SER A 74 -2.54 -3.16 -3.24
N TYR A 75 -2.39 -1.89 -3.63
CA TYR A 75 -2.90 -0.76 -2.88
C TYR A 75 -4.29 -0.35 -3.36
N CYS A 76 -5.15 0.06 -2.43
CA CYS A 76 -6.51 0.48 -2.76
C CYS A 76 -6.58 1.93 -3.25
N SER A 77 -5.62 2.76 -2.87
CA SER A 77 -5.52 4.14 -3.32
C SER A 77 -4.07 4.55 -3.42
N ILE A 78 -3.74 5.32 -4.46
CA ILE A 78 -2.43 5.92 -4.71
C ILE A 78 -2.64 7.38 -5.06
N THR A 79 -2.03 8.28 -4.28
CA THR A 79 -2.15 9.73 -4.42
C THR A 79 -0.77 10.39 -4.40
N PRO A 80 -0.44 11.26 -5.37
CA PRO A 80 -1.24 11.62 -6.54
C PRO A 80 -1.39 10.44 -7.53
N PRO A 81 -2.40 10.47 -8.41
CA PRO A 81 -2.53 9.47 -9.47
C PRO A 81 -1.25 9.37 -10.28
N LEU A 82 -0.85 8.14 -10.61
CA LEU A 82 0.27 7.88 -11.50
C LEU A 82 -0.16 8.08 -12.95
N ALA A 83 -0.41 9.34 -13.30
CA ALA A 83 -0.61 9.73 -14.67
C ALA A 83 0.61 9.33 -15.51
N ASN A 84 0.40 9.26 -16.82
CA ASN A 84 1.47 9.03 -17.77
C ASN A 84 2.64 9.97 -17.50
N ALA A 85 3.85 9.54 -17.86
CA ALA A 85 5.10 10.29 -17.67
C ALA A 85 5.10 11.73 -18.24
N SER A 86 4.09 12.12 -19.01
CA SER A 86 3.93 13.45 -19.60
C SER A 86 3.27 14.45 -18.64
N SER A 87 3.95 15.60 -18.45
CA SER A 87 3.49 16.93 -17.96
C SER A 87 3.86 17.35 -16.53
N GLU A 88 3.60 16.57 -15.48
CA GLU A 88 3.95 17.02 -14.11
C GLU A 88 5.32 16.51 -13.62
N SER A 89 5.80 15.38 -14.15
CA SER A 89 7.06 14.74 -13.73
C SER A 89 8.30 15.34 -14.38
N ALA A 90 8.12 15.95 -15.55
CA ALA A 90 9.15 16.51 -16.39
C ALA A 90 8.65 17.89 -16.78
N GLY A 91 9.34 18.97 -16.39
CA GLY A 91 8.93 20.34 -16.70
C GLY A 91 8.84 20.69 -18.20
N ASN A 92 8.85 19.71 -19.11
CA ASN A 92 8.81 19.82 -20.56
C ASN A 92 7.72 18.97 -21.25
N GLY A 93 6.86 18.25 -20.52
CA GLY A 93 5.74 17.52 -21.14
C GLY A 93 6.10 16.26 -21.95
N ASP A 94 7.35 15.79 -21.91
CA ASP A 94 7.77 14.61 -22.66
C ASP A 94 7.23 13.30 -22.06
N PRO A 95 6.39 12.52 -22.78
CA PRO A 95 5.89 11.21 -22.31
C PRO A 95 7.00 10.16 -22.11
N ASN A 96 8.20 10.41 -22.63
CA ASN A 96 9.35 9.52 -22.54
C ASN A 96 10.33 9.91 -21.43
N TYR A 97 10.04 10.95 -20.64
CA TYR A 97 10.93 11.37 -19.55
C TYR A 97 11.13 10.26 -18.52
N ARG A 98 12.39 10.01 -18.16
CA ARG A 98 12.82 9.05 -17.15
C ARG A 98 13.97 9.65 -16.37
N ASN A 99 13.98 9.50 -15.05
CA ASN A 99 15.06 10.03 -14.18
C ASN A 99 15.59 8.99 -13.18
N CYS A 100 15.08 7.76 -13.22
CA CYS A 100 15.65 6.64 -12.48
C CYS A 100 15.65 5.34 -13.30
N SER A 101 16.48 4.39 -12.89
CA SER A 101 16.46 3.04 -13.44
C SER A 101 16.69 1.97 -12.38
N VAL A 102 15.99 0.84 -12.54
CA VAL A 102 16.10 -0.36 -11.70
C VAL A 102 16.24 -1.57 -12.62
N ASN A 103 17.32 -2.34 -12.47
CA ASN A 103 17.59 -3.54 -13.30
C ASN A 103 17.42 -3.29 -14.81
N GLY A 104 17.87 -2.14 -15.31
CA GLY A 104 17.77 -1.76 -16.73
C GLY A 104 16.39 -1.27 -17.17
N GLN A 105 15.43 -1.16 -16.26
CA GLN A 105 14.11 -0.58 -16.54
C GLN A 105 14.06 0.87 -16.11
N CYS A 106 13.31 1.68 -16.84
CA CYS A 106 13.31 3.11 -16.67
C CYS A 106 12.05 3.59 -15.95
N GLY A 107 12.23 4.48 -14.99
CA GLY A 107 11.16 5.00 -14.17
C GLY A 107 11.25 6.49 -13.92
N ILE A 108 10.37 6.96 -13.03
CA ILE A 108 10.33 8.33 -12.54
C ILE A 108 10.37 8.31 -11.01
N ILE A 109 11.26 9.12 -10.44
CA ILE A 109 11.34 9.39 -9.01
C ILE A 109 10.14 10.27 -8.64
N ARG A 110 9.25 9.75 -7.80
CA ARG A 110 8.10 10.50 -7.29
C ARG A 110 7.83 10.16 -5.83
N THR A 111 7.21 11.12 -5.13
CA THR A 111 6.58 10.88 -3.84
C THR A 111 5.13 10.47 -4.07
N VAL A 112 4.78 9.29 -3.60
CA VAL A 112 3.42 8.75 -3.68
C VAL A 112 2.97 8.29 -2.29
N THR A 113 1.74 8.64 -1.95
CA THR A 113 1.06 8.15 -0.75
C THR A 113 0.16 7.01 -1.17
N VAL A 114 0.33 5.87 -0.53
CA VAL A 114 -0.47 4.67 -0.76
C VAL A 114 -1.28 4.34 0.48
N THR A 115 -2.47 3.81 0.25
CA THR A 115 -3.35 3.30 1.29
C THR A 115 -3.49 1.79 1.14
N GLU A 116 -3.15 1.04 2.18
CA GLU A 116 -3.38 -0.39 2.19
C GLU A 116 -4.89 -0.68 2.13
N CYS A 117 -5.26 -1.71 1.37
CA CYS A 117 -6.64 -2.16 1.32
C CYS A 117 -7.10 -2.63 2.71
N PRO A 118 -8.32 -2.28 3.14
CA PRO A 118 -8.86 -2.83 4.37
C PRO A 118 -8.86 -4.36 4.27
N ILE A 119 -8.62 -5.00 5.41
CA ILE A 119 -8.79 -6.45 5.54
C ILE A 119 -10.22 -6.75 5.13
N ASP A 120 -10.38 -7.62 4.13
CA ASP A 120 -11.63 -8.03 3.49
C ASP A 120 -12.81 -8.04 4.48
N ASP A 121 -13.93 -7.38 4.13
CA ASP A 121 -15.12 -7.25 4.98
C ASP A 121 -15.58 -8.60 5.55
N SER A 122 -15.30 -9.68 4.83
CA SER A 122 -15.55 -11.06 5.24
C SER A 122 -14.74 -11.49 6.48
N ALA A 123 -13.48 -11.06 6.62
CA ALA A 123 -12.65 -11.30 7.79
C ALA A 123 -13.17 -10.52 9.02
N ILE A 124 -13.62 -9.28 8.82
CA ILE A 124 -14.22 -8.47 9.88
C ILE A 124 -15.53 -9.10 10.37
N MET A 125 -16.38 -9.55 9.44
CA MET A 125 -17.61 -10.28 9.75
C MET A 125 -17.33 -11.60 10.48
N LEU A 126 -16.26 -12.31 10.11
CA LEU A 126 -15.83 -13.52 10.82
C LEU A 126 -15.37 -13.23 12.24
N PHE A 127 -14.56 -12.18 12.46
CA PHE A 127 -14.14 -11.74 13.78
C PHE A 127 -15.34 -11.33 14.65
N ALA A 128 -16.31 -10.61 14.07
CA ALA A 128 -17.55 -10.25 14.74
C ALA A 128 -18.40 -11.49 15.10
N ALA A 129 -18.53 -12.45 14.19
CA ALA A 129 -19.24 -13.71 14.45
C ALA A 129 -18.56 -14.53 15.56
N CYS A 130 -17.23 -14.65 15.54
CA CYS A 130 -16.46 -15.34 16.56
C CYS A 130 -16.58 -14.66 17.94
N THR A 131 -16.59 -13.32 18.01
CA THR A 131 -16.79 -12.60 19.27
C THR A 131 -18.21 -12.76 19.81
N VAL A 132 -19.24 -12.73 18.94
CA VAL A 132 -20.63 -12.98 19.35
C VAL A 132 -20.80 -14.41 19.88
N LEU A 133 -20.22 -15.42 19.22
CA LEU A 133 -20.23 -16.81 19.71
C LEU A 133 -19.53 -16.93 21.06
N ALA A 134 -18.33 -16.37 21.21
CA ALA A 134 -17.58 -16.41 22.47
C ALA A 134 -18.36 -15.77 23.64
N LEU A 135 -19.05 -14.64 23.40
CA LEU A 135 -19.90 -13.99 24.40
C LEU A 135 -21.17 -14.80 24.73
N GLY A 136 -21.69 -15.57 23.77
CA GLY A 136 -22.81 -16.49 23.98
C GLY A 136 -22.48 -17.63 24.95
N PHE A 137 -21.28 -18.22 24.84
CA PHE A 137 -20.83 -19.30 25.73
C PHE A 137 -20.56 -18.83 27.17
N ILE A 138 -20.14 -17.57 27.38
CA ILE A 138 -19.93 -17.00 28.73
C ILE A 138 -21.26 -16.83 29.50
N LYS A 139 -22.41 -16.82 28.81
CA LYS A 139 -23.74 -16.65 29.44
C LYS A 139 -24.43 -17.96 29.83
N MET A 140 -23.92 -19.14 29.47
CA MET A 140 -24.49 -20.39 29.95
C MET A 140 -23.91 -20.72 31.33
N PRO A 141 -24.72 -20.73 32.42
CA PRO A 141 -24.28 -21.35 33.65
C PRO A 141 -24.08 -22.84 33.35
N VAL A 142 -22.81 -23.27 33.26
CA VAL A 142 -22.48 -24.68 33.26
C VAL A 142 -22.92 -25.23 34.62
N LYS A 143 -24.14 -25.75 34.69
CA LYS A 143 -24.56 -26.61 35.79
C LYS A 143 -23.79 -27.92 35.61
N PHE A 144 -22.63 -28.03 36.26
CA PHE A 144 -22.06 -29.33 36.57
C PHE A 144 -23.05 -30.03 37.49
N GLY A 145 -23.81 -30.97 36.93
CA GLY A 145 -24.66 -31.88 37.68
C GLY A 145 -23.93 -33.21 37.86
N ALA A 146 -23.49 -33.48 39.08
CA ALA A 146 -23.56 -34.73 39.84
C ALA A 146 -22.60 -34.62 41.03
#